data_AF-A0A436DVQ5-F1
#
_entry.id   AF-A0A436DVQ5-F1
#
_cell.length_a   1.000
_cell.length_b   1.000
_cell.length_c   1.000
_cell.angle_alpha   90.00
_cell.angle_beta   90.00
_cell.angle_gamma   90.00
#
_symmetry.space_group_name_H-M   'P 1'
#
loop_
_entity.id
_entity.type
_entity.pdbx_description
1 polymer ?
#
loop_
_entity_poly.entity_id
_entity_poly.type
_entity_poly.pdbx_seq_one_letter_code
_entity_poly.pdbx_strand_id
1 'polypeptide(L)'
;ADGFERFAFSVLANIVTGIGFALILVAVSEFAGGIGGWRQGVFWGLAGFAVFTLAPGLGLPPELPAMPAADLTQRQIWWWATVAATAAGLGLIAFRKSLPLAILAVLLIVVPHVVGAPQPDSYETAIPEGLHHQFVVAVTVTNLVFWLVLGAVVGVVRG
;
A
#
# COMPACT_ATOMS: atom_id res chain seq x y z
N ALA A 1 -20.70 25.45 -7.76
CA ALA A 1 -21.24 24.32 -6.97
C ALA A 1 -20.31 23.10 -7.04
N ASP A 2 -19.47 22.99 -8.06
CA ASP A 2 -18.60 21.84 -8.37
C ASP A 2 -17.57 21.47 -7.27
N GLY A 3 -17.10 22.44 -6.49
CA GLY A 3 -16.09 22.19 -5.44
C GLY A 3 -16.61 21.34 -4.28
N PHE A 4 -17.84 21.59 -3.83
CA PHE A 4 -18.44 20.84 -2.73
C PHE A 4 -18.77 19.41 -3.13
N GLU A 5 -19.35 19.22 -4.32
CA GLU A 5 -19.69 17.90 -4.86
C GLU A 5 -18.44 17.03 -5.05
N ARG A 6 -17.39 17.58 -5.68
CA ARG A 6 -16.10 16.88 -5.82
C ARG A 6 -15.51 16.49 -4.47
N PHE A 7 -15.58 17.39 -3.49
CA PHE A 7 -15.08 17.12 -2.15
C PHE A 7 -15.89 16.00 -1.47
N ALA A 8 -17.22 16.09 -1.50
CA ALA A 8 -18.11 15.09 -0.91
C ALA A 8 -17.89 13.70 -1.52
N PHE A 9 -17.77 13.59 -2.84
CA PHE A 9 -17.48 12.32 -3.50
C PHE A 9 -16.07 11.80 -3.18
N SER A 10 -15.08 12.68 -3.03
CA SER A 10 -13.73 12.26 -2.62
C SER A 10 -13.74 11.69 -1.19
N VAL A 11 -14.47 12.33 -0.27
CA VAL A 11 -14.67 11.84 1.10
C VAL A 11 -15.37 10.48 1.09
N LEU A 12 -16.47 10.36 0.35
CA LEU A 12 -17.22 9.10 0.26
C LEU A 12 -16.37 7.96 -0.32
N ALA A 13 -15.63 8.22 -1.39
CA ALA A 13 -14.73 7.24 -2.00
C ALA A 13 -13.65 6.77 -1.01
N ASN A 14 -13.06 7.68 -0.24
CA ASN A 14 -12.08 7.34 0.79
C ASN A 14 -12.69 6.51 1.93
N ILE A 15 -13.93 6.82 2.35
CA ILE A 15 -14.64 6.03 3.38
C ILE A 15 -14.88 4.60 2.88
N VAL A 16 -15.44 4.45 1.67
CA VAL A 16 -15.73 3.12 1.09
C VAL A 16 -14.43 2.32 0.91
N THR A 17 -13.36 2.96 0.43
CA THR A 17 -12.03 2.35 0.31
C THR A 17 -11.50 1.91 1.67
N GLY A 18 -11.65 2.78 2.70
CA GLY A 18 -11.27 2.47 4.07
C GLY A 18 -12.00 1.26 4.63
N ILE A 19 -13.31 1.16 4.39
CA ILE A 19 -14.13 -0.01 4.76
C ILE A 19 -13.62 -1.26 4.04
N GLY A 20 -13.34 -1.18 2.74
CA GLY A 20 -12.80 -2.30 1.96
C GLY A 20 -11.50 -2.84 2.55
N PHE A 21 -10.54 -1.95 2.86
CA PHE A 21 -9.29 -2.35 3.50
C PHE A 21 -9.48 -2.89 4.92
N ALA A 22 -10.43 -2.35 5.70
CA ALA A 22 -10.77 -2.86 7.02
C ALA A 22 -11.23 -4.33 6.93
N LEU A 23 -12.12 -4.64 5.98
CA LEU A 23 -12.65 -5.98 5.77
C LEU A 23 -11.56 -6.96 5.35
N ILE A 24 -10.67 -6.56 4.45
CA ILE A 24 -9.51 -7.38 4.05
C ILE A 24 -8.60 -7.65 5.25
N LEU A 25 -8.25 -6.60 6.02
CA LEU A 25 -7.38 -6.73 7.18
C LEU A 25 -7.98 -7.67 8.23
N VAL A 26 -9.27 -7.52 8.54
CA VAL A 26 -9.99 -8.42 9.45
C VAL A 26 -9.97 -9.85 8.91
N ALA A 27 -10.45 -10.08 7.69
CA ALA A 27 -10.58 -11.41 7.11
C ALA A 27 -9.24 -12.16 7.06
N VAL A 28 -8.17 -11.50 6.60
CA VAL A 28 -6.83 -12.10 6.55
C VAL A 28 -6.30 -12.37 7.95
N SER A 29 -6.53 -11.45 8.90
CA SER A 29 -6.09 -11.66 10.28
C SER A 29 -6.80 -12.85 10.96
N GLU A 30 -8.07 -13.13 10.64
CA GLU A 30 -8.79 -14.29 11.17
C GLU A 30 -8.13 -15.61 10.77
N PHE A 31 -7.71 -15.75 9.51
CA PHE A 31 -6.97 -16.93 9.05
C PHE A 31 -5.62 -17.12 9.76
N ALA A 32 -5.11 -16.06 10.38
CA ALA A 32 -3.86 -16.03 11.13
C ALA A 32 -4.04 -16.17 12.66
N GLY A 33 -5.23 -16.55 13.13
CA GLY A 33 -5.54 -16.68 14.56
C GLY A 33 -5.95 -15.37 15.24
N GLY A 34 -6.09 -14.31 14.45
CA GLY A 34 -6.73 -13.08 14.84
C GLY A 34 -5.84 -11.96 15.39
N ILE A 35 -6.48 -10.91 15.90
CA ILE A 35 -5.87 -9.71 16.47
C ILE A 35 -6.29 -9.59 17.93
N GLY A 36 -5.39 -9.92 18.85
CA GLY A 36 -5.63 -9.91 20.30
C GLY A 36 -5.50 -8.52 20.97
N GLY A 37 -5.58 -7.43 20.20
CA GLY A 37 -5.54 -6.07 20.73
C GLY A 37 -4.86 -5.05 19.81
N TRP A 38 -4.91 -3.77 20.22
CA TRP A 38 -4.44 -2.64 19.42
C TRP A 38 -2.98 -2.72 18.97
N ARG A 39 -2.08 -3.29 19.80
CA ARG A 39 -0.65 -3.45 19.45
C ARG A 39 -0.47 -4.40 18.27
N GLN A 40 -1.15 -5.55 18.30
CA GLN A 40 -1.11 -6.48 17.18
C GLN A 40 -1.83 -5.88 15.96
N GLY A 41 -2.90 -5.11 16.19
CA GLY A 41 -3.57 -4.34 15.15
C GLY A 41 -2.65 -3.36 14.42
N VAL A 42 -1.80 -2.63 15.15
CA VAL A 42 -0.79 -1.74 14.56
C VAL A 42 0.19 -2.51 13.66
N PHE A 43 0.63 -3.71 14.04
CA PHE A 43 1.48 -4.53 13.17
C PHE A 43 0.77 -5.01 11.90
N TRP A 44 -0.51 -5.37 12.00
CA TRP A 44 -1.34 -5.64 10.82
C TRP A 44 -1.51 -4.43 9.93
N GLY A 45 -1.69 -3.24 10.52
CA GLY A 45 -1.70 -1.97 9.80
C GLY A 45 -0.39 -1.71 9.05
N LEU A 46 0.76 -1.87 9.72
CA LEU A 46 2.08 -1.74 9.09
C LEU A 46 2.29 -2.74 7.94
N ALA A 47 1.81 -3.97 8.08
CA ALA A 47 1.85 -4.95 7.00
C ALA A 47 0.99 -4.51 5.81
N GLY A 48 -0.23 -4.00 6.06
CA GLY A 48 -1.09 -3.44 5.01
C GLY A 48 -0.44 -2.26 4.29
N PHE A 49 0.14 -1.32 5.04
CA PHE A 49 0.91 -0.20 4.49
C PHE A 49 2.07 -0.67 3.62
N ALA A 50 2.84 -1.66 4.10
CA ALA A 50 3.97 -2.21 3.36
C ALA A 50 3.52 -2.83 2.03
N VAL A 51 2.44 -3.61 2.05
CA VAL A 51 1.90 -4.34 0.89
C VAL A 51 1.29 -3.40 -0.15
N PHE A 52 0.40 -2.50 0.27
CA PHE A 52 -0.45 -1.74 -0.67
C PHE A 52 0.09 -0.36 -1.01
N THR A 53 1.01 0.18 -0.20
CA THR A 53 1.52 1.55 -0.38
C THR A 53 3.03 1.58 -0.55
N LEU A 54 3.80 1.08 0.42
CA LEU A 54 5.24 1.28 0.45
C LEU A 54 5.95 0.52 -0.67
N ALA A 55 5.79 -0.80 -0.75
CA ALA A 55 6.52 -1.62 -1.71
C ALA A 55 6.21 -1.25 -3.17
N PRO A 56 4.94 -1.04 -3.57
CA PRO A 56 4.63 -0.53 -4.90
C PRO A 56 5.10 0.92 -5.10
N GLY A 57 4.96 1.77 -4.08
CA GLY A 57 5.35 3.19 -4.13
C GLY A 57 6.85 3.44 -4.33
N LEU A 58 7.70 2.45 -4.00
CA LEU A 58 9.14 2.51 -4.29
C LEU A 58 9.46 2.43 -5.79
N GLY A 59 8.62 1.74 -6.57
CA GLY A 59 8.80 1.64 -8.03
C GLY A 59 7.87 2.58 -8.82
N LEU A 60 6.65 2.78 -8.33
CA LEU A 60 5.63 3.65 -8.91
C LEU A 60 5.22 4.70 -7.87
N PRO A 61 6.01 5.76 -7.65
CA PRO A 61 5.68 6.81 -6.69
C PRO A 61 4.36 7.51 -7.07
N PRO A 62 3.62 8.07 -6.09
CA PRO A 62 2.43 8.86 -6.37
C PRO A 62 2.72 10.00 -7.35
N GLU A 63 1.84 10.16 -8.34
CA GLU A 63 1.97 11.15 -9.42
C GLU A 63 0.89 12.22 -9.30
N LEU A 64 1.28 13.45 -9.62
CA LEU A 64 0.36 14.57 -9.78
C LEU A 64 -0.40 14.45 -11.11
N PRO A 65 -1.59 15.07 -11.22
CA PRO A 65 -2.30 15.14 -12.50
C PRO A 65 -1.39 15.72 -13.61
N ALA A 66 -1.47 15.13 -14.81
CA ALA A 66 -0.70 15.50 -15.99
C ALA A 66 0.83 15.23 -15.94
N MET A 67 1.31 14.46 -14.95
CA MET A 67 2.67 13.90 -15.05
C MET A 67 2.77 12.87 -16.18
N PRO A 68 3.90 12.81 -16.91
CA PRO A 68 4.19 11.71 -17.81
C PRO A 68 4.19 10.39 -17.04
N ALA A 69 3.53 9.38 -17.59
CA ALA A 69 3.46 8.07 -16.96
C ALA A 69 3.53 6.96 -18.01
N ALA A 70 4.04 5.81 -17.60
CA ALA A 70 4.01 4.59 -18.42
C ALA A 70 2.56 4.14 -18.67
N ASP A 71 2.39 3.19 -19.60
CA ASP A 71 1.10 2.56 -19.86
C ASP A 71 0.42 2.07 -18.56
N LEU A 72 -0.85 2.43 -18.40
CA LEU A 72 -1.61 2.16 -17.18
C LEU A 72 -1.73 0.66 -16.91
N THR A 73 -1.93 -0.14 -17.96
CA THR A 73 -2.10 -1.59 -17.82
C THR A 73 -0.82 -2.22 -17.31
N GLN A 74 0.33 -1.82 -17.87
CA GLN A 74 1.64 -2.29 -17.41
C GLN A 74 1.88 -1.93 -15.93
N ARG A 75 1.56 -0.69 -15.54
CA ARG A 75 1.67 -0.24 -14.14
C ARG A 75 0.79 -1.05 -13.21
N GLN A 76 -0.46 -1.32 -13.60
CA GLN A 76 -1.40 -2.12 -12.81
C GLN A 76 -0.92 -3.57 -12.66
N ILE A 77 -0.40 -4.19 -13.72
CA ILE A 77 0.18 -5.55 -13.65
C ILE A 77 1.36 -5.57 -12.67
N TRP A 78 2.29 -4.62 -12.81
CA TRP A 78 3.45 -4.54 -11.93
C TRP A 78 3.05 -4.25 -10.48
N TRP A 79 2.05 -3.37 -10.26
CA TRP A 79 1.53 -3.04 -8.94
C TRP A 79 0.94 -4.27 -8.26
N TRP A 80 0.06 -5.01 -8.95
CA TRP A 80 -0.54 -6.24 -8.40
C TRP A 80 0.50 -7.33 -8.14
N ALA A 81 1.49 -7.49 -9.02
CA ALA A 81 2.60 -8.42 -8.80
C ALA A 81 3.39 -8.06 -7.53
N THR A 82 3.70 -6.77 -7.33
CA THR A 82 4.42 -6.28 -6.15
C THR A 82 3.62 -6.46 -4.87
N VAL A 83 2.31 -6.17 -4.90
CA VAL A 83 1.37 -6.39 -3.79
C VAL A 83 1.34 -7.87 -3.41
N ALA A 84 1.11 -8.75 -4.38
CA ALA A 84 1.01 -10.19 -4.13
C ALA A 84 2.33 -10.77 -3.59
N ALA A 85 3.47 -10.39 -4.18
CA ALA A 85 4.78 -10.85 -3.75
C ALA A 85 5.15 -10.35 -2.34
N THR A 86 4.85 -9.08 -2.04
CA THR A 86 5.08 -8.49 -0.72
C THR A 86 4.20 -9.13 0.35
N ALA A 87 2.90 -9.34 0.06
CA ALA A 87 1.98 -10.00 0.96
C ALA A 87 2.43 -11.45 1.26
N ALA A 88 2.82 -12.21 0.23
CA ALA A 88 3.32 -13.57 0.38
C ALA A 88 4.63 -13.61 1.19
N GLY A 89 5.57 -12.70 0.91
CA GLY A 89 6.83 -12.60 1.65
C GLY A 89 6.62 -12.26 3.12
N LEU A 90 5.82 -11.25 3.43
CA LEU A 90 5.49 -10.91 4.81
C LEU A 90 4.75 -12.05 5.52
N GLY A 91 3.83 -12.73 4.84
CA GLY A 91 3.15 -13.90 5.39
C GLY A 91 4.10 -15.05 5.73
N LEU A 92 5.07 -15.32 4.85
CA LEU A 92 6.11 -16.33 5.13
C LEU A 92 6.95 -15.95 6.35
N ILE A 93 7.36 -14.69 6.48
CA ILE A 93 8.14 -14.19 7.63
C ILE A 93 7.33 -14.27 8.93
N ALA A 94 6.06 -13.86 8.88
CA ALA A 94 5.20 -13.78 10.06
C ALA A 94 4.81 -15.16 10.61
N PHE A 95 4.52 -16.12 9.73
CA PHE A 95 3.91 -17.40 10.12
C PHE A 95 4.84 -18.61 10.06
N ARG A 96 6.07 -18.46 9.53
CA ARG A 96 7.00 -19.59 9.37
C ARG A 96 8.32 -19.31 10.08
N LYS A 97 8.78 -20.30 10.86
CA LYS A 97 10.07 -20.25 11.60
C LYS A 97 11.13 -21.11 10.93
N SER A 98 11.38 -20.90 9.63
CA SER A 98 12.44 -21.62 8.92
C SER A 98 13.30 -20.70 8.07
N LEU A 99 14.62 -20.88 8.16
CA LEU A 99 15.58 -20.07 7.42
C LEU A 99 15.37 -20.14 5.90
N PRO A 100 15.11 -21.31 5.28
CA PRO A 100 14.86 -21.37 3.84
C PRO A 100 13.61 -20.58 3.41
N LEU A 101 12.54 -20.58 4.22
CA LEU A 101 11.33 -19.80 3.91
C LEU A 101 11.53 -18.31 4.15
N ALA A 102 12.36 -17.92 5.12
CA ALA A 102 12.75 -16.52 5.30
C ALA A 102 13.56 -16.00 4.11
N ILE A 103 14.48 -16.81 3.56
CA ILE A 103 15.21 -16.45 2.34
C ILE A 103 14.25 -16.30 1.16
N LEU A 104 13.34 -17.27 0.96
CA LEU A 104 12.31 -17.19 -0.08
C LEU A 104 11.44 -15.93 0.07
N ALA A 105 11.06 -15.58 1.29
CA ALA A 105 10.27 -14.39 1.56
C ALA A 105 10.97 -13.09 1.13
N VAL A 106 12.25 -12.95 1.48
CA VAL A 106 13.06 -11.81 1.06
C VAL A 106 13.19 -11.77 -0.46
N LEU A 107 13.43 -12.91 -1.11
CA LEU A 107 13.47 -12.99 -2.57
C LEU A 107 12.15 -12.56 -3.20
N LEU A 108 11.01 -13.02 -2.67
CA LEU A 108 9.69 -12.61 -3.17
C LEU A 108 9.49 -11.10 -3.07
N ILE A 109 9.86 -10.48 -1.94
CA ILE A 109 9.73 -9.03 -1.75
C ILE A 109 10.62 -8.26 -2.73
N VAL A 110 11.83 -8.76 -3.01
CA VAL A 110 12.84 -8.04 -3.82
C VAL A 110 12.65 -8.23 -5.33
N VAL A 111 12.12 -9.37 -5.77
CA VAL A 111 12.00 -9.71 -7.20
C VAL A 111 11.28 -8.63 -8.04
N PRO A 112 10.12 -8.08 -7.63
CA PRO A 112 9.45 -7.03 -8.41
C PRO A 112 10.31 -5.78 -8.64
N HIS A 113 11.14 -5.42 -7.66
CA HIS A 113 12.04 -4.27 -7.71
C HIS A 113 13.26 -4.53 -8.60
N VAL A 114 13.72 -5.78 -8.69
CA VAL A 114 14.77 -6.20 -9.63
C VAL A 114 14.26 -6.21 -11.06
N VAL A 115 13.02 -6.66 -11.28
CA VAL A 115 12.36 -6.58 -12.60
C VAL A 115 12.19 -5.11 -13.04
N GLY A 116 11.92 -4.22 -12.08
CA GLY A 116 11.76 -2.79 -12.31
C GLY A 116 10.34 -2.41 -12.69
N ALA A 117 9.89 -1.25 -12.21
CA ALA A 117 8.58 -0.72 -12.54
C ALA A 117 8.57 -0.10 -13.96
N PRO A 118 7.45 -0.20 -14.70
CA PRO A 118 7.30 0.46 -16.00
C PRO A 118 7.58 1.96 -15.91
N GLN A 119 8.42 2.46 -16.81
CA GLN A 119 8.82 3.87 -16.88
C GLN A 119 8.16 4.59 -18.07
N PRO A 120 7.91 5.90 -17.97
CA PRO A 120 7.42 6.67 -19.11
C PRO A 120 8.50 6.80 -20.20
N ASP A 121 8.06 7.02 -21.45
CA ASP A 121 8.97 7.26 -22.58
C ASP A 121 9.72 8.60 -22.46
N SER A 122 9.16 9.56 -21.72
CA SER A 122 9.77 10.86 -21.44
C SER A 122 9.43 11.31 -20.01
N TYR A 123 10.35 12.04 -19.39
CA TYR A 123 10.16 12.66 -18.07
C TYR A 123 9.89 14.16 -18.17
N GLU A 124 9.73 14.70 -19.37
CA GLU A 124 9.44 16.12 -19.58
C GLU A 124 8.11 16.51 -18.93
N THR A 125 8.18 17.41 -17.95
CA THR A 125 7.01 17.89 -17.22
C THR A 125 7.17 19.36 -16.85
N ALA A 126 6.06 20.09 -16.86
CA ALA A 126 5.99 21.45 -16.36
C ALA A 126 5.84 21.51 -14.82
N ILE A 127 5.70 20.35 -14.17
CA ILE A 127 5.46 20.25 -12.73
C ILE A 127 6.79 20.43 -11.99
N PRO A 128 6.88 21.39 -11.05
CA PRO A 128 8.09 21.57 -10.25
C PRO A 128 8.40 20.32 -9.43
N GLU A 129 9.66 19.89 -9.43
CA GLU A 129 10.13 18.71 -8.70
C GLU A 129 9.81 18.80 -7.20
N GLY A 130 9.98 19.98 -6.59
CA GLY A 130 9.65 20.20 -5.18
C GLY A 130 8.17 19.96 -4.85
N LEU A 131 7.26 20.24 -5.79
CA LEU A 131 5.83 19.97 -5.62
C LEU A 131 5.55 18.46 -5.72
N HIS A 132 6.19 17.76 -6.65
CA HIS A 132 6.08 16.30 -6.76
C HIS A 132 6.60 15.62 -5.50
N HIS A 133 7.76 16.02 -4.99
CA HIS A 133 8.32 15.47 -3.76
C HIS A 133 7.40 15.71 -2.55
N GLN A 134 6.85 16.93 -2.39
CA GLN A 134 5.87 17.21 -1.34
C GLN A 134 4.63 16.32 -1.45
N PHE A 135 4.15 16.07 -2.67
CA PHE A 135 3.01 15.19 -2.91
C PHE A 135 3.32 13.74 -2.53
N VAL A 136 4.47 13.20 -2.95
CA VAL A 136 4.92 11.85 -2.58
C VAL A 136 5.00 11.69 -1.07
N VAL A 137 5.59 12.67 -0.36
CA VAL A 137 5.67 12.66 1.10
C VAL A 137 4.28 12.70 1.72
N ALA A 138 3.42 13.64 1.29
CA ALA A 138 2.09 13.80 1.84
C ALA A 138 1.23 12.54 1.67
N VAL A 139 1.24 11.93 0.48
CA VAL A 139 0.48 10.70 0.20
C VAL A 139 1.03 9.52 1.02
N THR A 140 2.34 9.35 1.06
CA THR A 140 2.98 8.25 1.81
C THR A 140 2.69 8.34 3.30
N VAL A 141 2.87 9.52 3.90
CA VAL A 141 2.63 9.74 5.33
C VAL A 141 1.15 9.61 5.67
N THR A 142 0.25 10.13 4.84
CA THR A 142 -1.19 10.01 5.05
C THR A 142 -1.63 8.54 5.01
N ASN A 143 -1.11 7.76 4.07
CA ASN A 143 -1.37 6.32 4.01
C ASN A 143 -0.80 5.58 5.22
N LEU A 144 0.41 5.92 5.67
CA LEU A 144 0.99 5.33 6.89
C LEU A 144 0.07 5.58 8.10
N VAL A 145 -0.36 6.83 8.31
CA VAL A 145 -1.29 7.16 9.40
C VAL A 145 -2.62 6.42 9.23
N PHE A 146 -3.18 6.39 8.02
CA PHE A 146 -4.40 5.65 7.73
C PHE A 146 -4.29 4.18 8.15
N TRP A 147 -3.24 3.48 7.72
CA TRP A 147 -3.05 2.07 8.02
C TRP A 147 -2.79 1.79 9.50
N LEU A 148 -2.02 2.66 10.18
CA LEU A 148 -1.78 2.55 11.62
C LEU A 148 -3.08 2.71 12.41
N VAL A 149 -3.87 3.73 12.08
CA VAL A 149 -5.16 3.99 12.73
C VAL A 149 -6.14 2.86 12.42
N LEU A 150 -6.25 2.44 11.17
CA LEU A 150 -7.11 1.34 10.75
C LEU A 150 -6.79 0.06 11.52
N GLY A 151 -5.52 -0.34 11.53
CA GLY A 151 -5.06 -1.53 12.25
C GLY A 151 -5.29 -1.43 13.76
N ALA A 152 -4.97 -0.30 14.38
CA ALA A 152 -5.21 -0.08 15.81
C ALA A 152 -6.70 -0.16 16.17
N VAL A 153 -7.57 0.51 15.39
CA VAL A 153 -9.02 0.51 15.60
C VAL A 153 -9.59 -0.90 15.43
N VAL A 154 -9.21 -1.61 14.36
CA VAL A 154 -9.63 -3.01 14.19
C VAL A 154 -9.18 -3.86 15.37
N GLY A 155 -7.95 -3.68 15.84
CA GLY A 155 -7.43 -4.41 17.00
C GLY A 155 -8.14 -4.08 18.31
N VAL A 156 -8.65 -2.86 18.49
CA VAL A 156 -9.47 -2.48 19.67
C VAL A 156 -10.89 -3.04 19.56
N VAL A 157 -11.49 -2.99 18.37
CA VAL A 157 -12.88 -3.42 18.17
C VAL A 157 -13.02 -4.94 18.22
N ARG A 158 -12.00 -5.66 17.76
CA ARG A 158 -12.01 -7.12 17.69
C ARG A 158 -11.41 -7.80 18.92
N GLY A 159 -10.40 -7.18 19.57
CA GLY A 159 -9.67 -7.74 20.70
C GLY A 159 -10.40 -7.55 22.02
#